data_AF-A0A535FFE3-F1
#
_entry.id   AF-A0A535FFE3-F1
#
_cell.length_a   1.000
_cell.length_b   1.000
_cell.length_c   1.000
_cell.angle_alpha   90.00
_cell.angle_beta   90.00
_cell.angle_gamma   90.00
#
_symmetry.space_group_name_H-M   'P 1'
#
loop_
_entity.id
_entity.type
_entity.pdbx_description
1 polymer ?
#
loop_
_entity_poly.entity_id
_entity_poly.type
_entity_poly.pdbx_seq_one_letter_code
_entity_poly.pdbx_strand_id
1 'polypeptide(L)' 'TVVRGKILKIYYATQTQVNPPTFVFFVNDTQAVHFSYERYLENKIREAFSFKGTAIRLFFKPRPKKELK' A
#
# COMPACT_ATOMS: atom_id res chain seq x y z
N THR A 1 11.43 1.09 -3.86
CA THR A 1 12.52 1.73 -3.09
C THR A 1 13.30 0.66 -2.36
N VAL A 2 14.63 0.77 -2.32
CA VAL A 2 15.48 -0.06 -1.46
C VAL A 2 15.79 0.76 -0.23
N VAL A 3 15.39 0.29 0.95
CA VAL A 3 15.69 0.95 2.23
C VAL A 3 16.55 -0.02 3.03
N ARG A 4 17.74 0.43 3.46
CA ARG A 4 18.71 -0.38 4.24
C ARG A 4 19.07 -1.73 3.58
N GLY A 5 19.27 -1.74 2.26
CA GLY A 5 19.63 -2.93 1.49
C GLY A 5 18.51 -3.97 1.33
N LYS A 6 17.32 -3.73 1.88
CA LYS A 6 16.15 -4.60 1.70
C LYS A 6 15.26 -4.05 0.60
N ILE A 7 14.93 -4.92 -0.35
CA ILE A 7 13.98 -4.62 -1.42
C ILE A 7 12.57 -4.63 -0.81
N LEU A 8 11.79 -3.57 -1.06
CA LEU A 8 10.37 -3.54 -0.72
C LEU A 8 9.62 -4.59 -1.54
N LYS A 9 8.94 -5.52 -0.86
CA LYS A 9 8.07 -6.52 -1.48
C LYS A 9 6.64 -6.26 -1.07
N ILE A 10 5.78 -6.01 -2.05
CA ILE A 10 4.33 -5.96 -1.87
C ILE A 10 3.79 -7.35 -2.15
N TYR A 11 3.09 -7.95 -1.20
CA TYR A 11 2.53 -9.28 -1.37
C TYR A 11 1.16 -9.23 -2.03
N TYR A 12 0.27 -8.40 -1.49
CA TYR A 12 -1.07 -8.20 -2.01
C TYR A 12 -1.63 -6.87 -1.46
N ALA A 13 -2.68 -6.40 -2.11
CA ALA A 13 -3.43 -5.23 -1.70
C ALA A 13 -4.91 -5.59 -1.60
N THR A 14 -5.63 -4.95 -0.69
CA THR A 14 -7.07 -5.14 -0.50
C THR A 14 -7.77 -3.81 -0.29
N GLN A 15 -8.95 -3.65 -0.88
CA GLN A 15 -9.82 -2.53 -0.58
C GLN A 15 -10.64 -2.86 0.67
N THR A 16 -10.45 -2.10 1.75
CA THR A 16 -11.13 -2.33 3.04
C THR A 16 -12.39 -1.49 3.19
N GLN A 17 -12.42 -0.29 2.60
CA GLN A 17 -13.57 0.61 2.66
C GLN A 17 -13.86 1.24 1.30
N VAL A 18 -15.14 1.58 1.08
CA VAL A 18 -15.64 2.11 -0.20
C VAL A 18 -15.77 3.63 -0.18
N ASN A 19 -16.15 4.25 0.94
CA ASN A 19 -16.30 5.71 1.06
C ASN A 19 -15.75 6.22 2.41
N PRO A 20 -14.51 6.76 2.47
CA PRO A 20 -13.56 6.96 1.36
C PRO A 20 -12.88 5.64 0.91
N PRO A 21 -12.53 5.50 -0.38
CA PRO A 21 -11.80 4.34 -0.89
C PRO A 21 -10.49 4.14 -0.12
N THR A 22 -10.40 3.04 0.61
CA THR A 22 -9.26 2.75 1.49
C THR A 22 -8.59 1.45 1.05
N PHE A 23 -7.33 1.55 0.65
CA PHE A 23 -6.51 0.42 0.22
C PHE A 23 -5.47 0.09 1.29
N VAL A 24 -5.40 -1.19 1.64
CA VAL A 24 -4.41 -1.74 2.56
C VAL A 24 -3.44 -2.60 1.75
N PHE A 25 -2.18 -2.19 1.73
CA PHE A 25 -1.08 -2.92 1.13
C PHE A 25 -0.35 -3.75 2.19
N PHE A 26 -0.20 -5.04 1.92
CA PHE A 26 0.59 -5.92 2.75
C PHE A 26 2.02 -5.99 2.22
N VAL A 27 2.95 -5.45 3.00
CA VAL A 27 4.37 -5.34 2.64
C VAL A 27 5.24 -6.15 3.61
N ASN A 28 6.49 -6.36 3.22
CA ASN A 28 7.49 -6.97 4.10
C ASN A 28 7.90 -6.05 5.26
N ASP A 29 8.10 -4.77 4.99
CA ASP A 29 8.47 -3.76 5.97
C ASP A 29 7.77 -2.43 5.63
N THR A 30 7.02 -1.90 6.59
CA THR A 30 6.29 -0.64 6.40
C THR A 30 7.23 0.56 6.41
N GLN A 31 8.36 0.49 7.12
CA GLN A 31 9.34 1.58 7.13
C GLN A 31 10.17 1.65 5.85
N ALA A 32 10.14 0.59 5.03
CA ALA A 32 10.77 0.59 3.71
C ALA A 32 9.94 1.34 2.66
N VAL A 33 8.69 1.71 2.97
CA VAL A 33 7.85 2.50 2.07
C VAL A 33 8.19 3.97 2.26
N HIS A 34 8.81 4.55 1.24
CA HIS A 34 9.07 5.99 1.19
C HIS A 34 7.84 6.73 0.67
N PHE A 35 7.60 7.96 1.15
CA PHE A 35 6.43 8.78 0.77
C PHE A 35 6.27 8.97 -0.74
N SER A 36 7.39 9.00 -1.48
CA SER A 36 7.36 9.14 -2.94
C SER A 36 6.74 7.93 -3.63
N TYR A 37 6.99 6.73 -3.08
CA TYR A 37 6.44 5.50 -3.60
C TYR A 37 4.96 5.33 -3.22
N GLU A 38 4.58 5.80 -2.03
CA GLU A 38 3.17 5.91 -1.63
C GLU A 38 2.38 6.80 -2.58
N ARG A 39 2.86 8.03 -2.87
CA ARG A 39 2.23 8.93 -3.85
C ARG A 39 2.16 8.33 -5.25
N TYR A 40 3.20 7.61 -5.67
CA TYR A 40 3.21 6.91 -6.95
C TYR A 40 2.08 5.87 -7.03
N LEU A 41 1.91 5.05 -5.98
CA LEU A 41 0.83 4.07 -5.90
C LEU A 41 -0.55 4.74 -5.88
N GLU A 42 -0.71 5.83 -5.14
CA GLU A 42 -1.95 6.61 -5.09
C GLU A 42 -2.33 7.12 -6.48
N ASN A 43 -1.39 7.74 -7.19
CA ASN A 43 -1.62 8.25 -8.54
C ASN A 43 -1.96 7.12 -9.52
N LYS A 44 -1.30 5.97 -9.42
CA LYS A 44 -1.58 4.82 -10.28
C LYS A 44 -2.97 4.22 -10.03
N ILE A 45 -3.40 4.11 -8.78
CA ILE A 45 -4.76 3.67 -8.44
C ILE A 45 -5.77 4.70 -8.95
N ARG A 46 -5.48 5.99 -8.78
CA ARG A 46 -6.35 7.07 -9.27
C ARG A 46 -6.52 7.03 -10.79
N GLU A 47 -5.45 6.80 -11.52
CA GLU A 47 -5.46 6.63 -12.98
C GLU A 47 -6.27 5.39 -13.40
N ALA A 48 -6.05 4.25 -12.75
CA ALA A 48 -6.68 2.98 -13.12
C ALA A 48 -8.20 2.97 -12.93
N PHE A 49 -8.69 3.58 -11.84
CA PHE A 49 -10.11 3.56 -11.47
C PHE A 49 -10.81 4.91 -11.66
N SER A 50 -10.12 5.90 -12.25
CA SER A 50 -10.65 7.24 -12.54
C SER A 50 -11.31 7.94 -11.35
N PHE A 51 -10.75 7.79 -10.14
CA PHE A 51 -11.23 8.47 -8.94
C PHE A 51 -10.95 9.99 -9.03
N LYS A 52 -11.84 10.75 -9.66
CA LYS A 52 -11.79 12.22 -9.72
C LYS A 52 -12.54 12.80 -8.53
N GLY A 53 -11.82 13.52 -7.66
CA GLY A 53 -12.41 14.30 -6.56
C GLY A 53 -12.61 13.57 -5.23
N THR A 54 -12.33 12.26 -5.14
CA THR A 54 -12.36 11.51 -3.88
C THR A 54 -10.97 11.33 -3.29
N ALA A 55 -10.84 11.54 -1.98
CA ALA A 55 -9.62 11.23 -1.27
C ALA A 55 -9.41 9.71 -1.22
N ILE A 56 -8.23 9.25 -1.64
CA ILE A 56 -7.83 7.84 -1.55
C ILE A 56 -6.96 7.69 -0.31
N ARG A 57 -7.30 6.73 0.56
CA ARG A 57 -6.49 6.41 1.74
C ARG A 57 -5.65 5.18 1.48
N LEU A 58 -4.34 5.31 1.61
CA LEU A 58 -3.41 4.20 1.53
C LEU A 58 -2.90 3.86 2.92
N PHE A 59 -2.93 2.57 3.27
CA PHE A 59 -2.32 2.06 4.49
C PHE A 59 -1.36 0.94 4.13
N PHE A 60 -0.19 0.93 4.77
CA PHE A 60 0.77 -0.15 4.64
C PHE A 60 0.79 -0.95 5.94
N LYS A 61 0.57 -2.25 5.84
CA LYS A 61 0.64 -3.17 6.98
C LYS A 61 1.71 -4.23 6.72
N PRO A 62 2.49 -4.63 7.75
CA PRO A 62 3.34 -5.79 7.62
C PRO A 62 2.46 -7.04 7.47
N ARG A 63 2.89 -7.99 6.65
CA ARG A 63 2.22 -9.29 6.57
C ARG A 63 2.25 -9.97 7.95
N PRO A 64 1.09 -10.38 8.51
CA PRO A 64 1.09 -11.18 9.74
C PRO A 64 1.84 -12.48 9.47
N LYS A 65 2.89 -12.75 10.24
CA LYS A 65 3.53 -14.07 10.25
C LYS A 65 2.50 -15.03 10.81
N LYS A 66 2.03 -15.98 9.99
CA LYS A 66 1.26 -17.11 10.48
C LYS A 66 2.20 -17.88 11.40
N GLU A 67 1.98 -17.83 12.71
CA GLU A 67 2.63 -18.77 13.61
C GLU A 67 2.13 -20.16 13.21
N LEU A 68 3.03 -20.96 12.63
CA LEU A 68 2.82 -22.40 12.49
C LEU A 68 2.91 -22.94 13.93
N LYS A 69 1.75 -23.15 14.55
CA LYS A 69 1.63 -23.99 15.74
C LYS A 69 1.80 -25.45 15.35
#